data_AF-A0A7L4XTS9-F1
#
_entry.id   AF-A0A7L4XTS9-F1
#
_cell.length_a   1.000
_cell.length_b   1.000
_cell.length_c   1.000
_cell.angle_alpha   90.00
_cell.angle_beta   90.00
_cell.angle_gamma   90.00
#
_symmetry.space_group_name_H-M   'P 1'
#
loop_
_entity.id
_entity.type
_entity.pdbx_description
1 polymer ?
#
loop_
_entity_poly.entity_id
_entity_poly.type
_entity_poly.pdbx_seq_one_letter_code
_entity_poly.pdbx_strand_id
1 'polypeptide(L)' 'MDSIHAGDCGTVGTHTKPLSREVARHALTAGGIRACDICRPETDLGILD' A
#
# COMPACT_ATOMS: atom_id res chain seq x y z
N MET A 1 -4.81 -4.47 11.27
CA MET A 1 -4.28 -5.17 10.09
C MET A 1 -3.47 -4.14 9.32
N ASP A 2 -2.13 -4.20 9.41
CA ASP A 2 -1.25 -3.31 8.63
C ASP A 2 -1.43 -3.62 7.14
N SER A 3 -1.91 -2.63 6.39
CA SER A 3 -2.07 -2.72 4.94
C SER A 3 -1.41 -1.50 4.29
N ILE A 4 -0.93 -1.65 3.06
CA ILE A 4 -0.45 -0.50 2.29
C ILE A 4 -1.65 0.19 1.66
N HIS A 5 -1.68 1.51 1.76
CA HIS A 5 -2.73 2.36 1.19
C HIS A 5 -2.13 3.37 0.21
N ALA A 6 -2.93 3.81 -0.75
CA ALA A 6 -2.64 5.02 -1.51
C ALA A 6 -2.80 6.24 -0.59
N GLY A 7 -2.01 7.30 -0.82
CA GLY A 7 -1.95 8.47 0.06
C GLY A 7 -3.29 9.19 0.28
N ASP A 8 -4.23 9.01 -0.64
CA ASP A 8 -5.58 9.61 -0.60
C ASP A 8 -6.67 8.62 -0.14
N CYS A 9 -6.30 7.47 0.43
CA CYS A 9 -7.27 6.46 0.82
C CYS A 9 -8.10 6.93 2.03
N GLY A 10 -9.40 7.16 1.85
CA GLY A 10 -10.30 7.58 2.92
C GLY A 10 -10.50 6.57 4.07
N THR A 11 -9.95 5.35 3.94
CA THR A 11 -9.96 4.33 5.00
C THR A 11 -8.60 4.17 5.68
N VAL A 12 -7.65 5.04 5.36
CA VAL A 12 -6.34 5.05 6.00
C VAL A 12 -6.52 5.48 7.46
N GLY A 13 -6.05 4.67 8.40
CA GLY A 13 -6.19 4.97 9.83
C GLY A 13 -5.36 6.19 10.23
N THR A 14 -5.55 6.71 11.44
CA THR A 14 -4.79 7.86 11.94
C THR A 14 -3.29 7.56 12.15
N HIS A 15 -2.92 6.27 12.24
CA HIS A 15 -1.55 5.82 12.45
C HIS A 15 -0.95 5.31 11.15
N THR A 16 -0.57 6.24 10.27
CA THR A 16 0.02 5.90 8.97
C THR A 16 1.40 6.50 8.84
N LYS A 17 2.34 5.68 8.38
CA LYS A 17 3.68 6.14 8.04
C LYS A 17 3.73 6.40 6.54
N PRO A 18 4.13 7.61 6.09
CA PRO A 18 4.35 7.85 4.67
C PRO A 18 5.49 6.96 4.18
N LEU A 19 5.27 6.31 3.04
CA LEU A 19 6.23 5.43 2.39
C LEU A 19 6.50 5.95 0.99
N SER A 20 7.75 5.83 0.54
CA SER A 20 8.07 6.09 -0.86
C SER A 20 7.51 4.98 -1.75
N ARG A 21 7.28 5.29 -3.03
CA ARG A 21 6.74 4.36 -4.02
C ARG A 21 7.51 3.04 -4.08
N GLU A 22 8.83 3.11 -3.99
CA GLU A 22 9.73 1.94 -3.96
C GLU A 22 9.56 1.08 -2.71
N VAL A 23 9.44 1.71 -1.53
CA VAL A 23 9.26 1.02 -0.25
C VAL A 23 7.89 0.36 -0.20
N ALA A 24 6.85 1.06 -0.66
CA ALA A 24 5.50 0.50 -0.78
C ALA A 24 5.51 -0.75 -1.68
N ARG A 25 6.18 -0.68 -2.84
CA ARG A 25 6.33 -1.83 -3.73
C ARG A 25 7.04 -2.99 -3.06
N HIS A 26 8.18 -2.74 -2.40
CA HIS A 26 8.94 -3.77 -1.72
C HIS A 26 8.16 -4.39 -0.55
N ALA A 27 7.40 -3.59 0.20
CA ALA A 27 6.55 -4.08 1.29
C ALA A 27 5.45 -5.03 0.79
N LEU A 28 4.89 -4.74 -0.38
CA LEU A 28 3.85 -5.55 -1.03
C LEU A 28 4.39 -6.84 -1.66
N THR A 29 5.60 -6.81 -2.24
CA THR A 29 6.17 -7.97 -2.94
C THR A 29 7.05 -8.86 -2.06
N ALA A 30 7.86 -8.27 -1.18
CA ALA A 30 8.84 -8.96 -0.35
C ALA A 30 8.53 -8.86 1.15
N GLY A 31 7.89 -7.77 1.58
CA GLY A 31 7.58 -7.52 2.99
C GLY A 31 6.38 -8.31 3.55
N GLY A 32 5.60 -8.97 2.68
CA GLY A 32 4.42 -9.74 3.09
C GLY A 32 3.25 -8.90 3.62
N ILE A 33 3.32 -7.56 3.47
CA ILE A 33 2.22 -6.68 3.82
C ILE A 33 1.18 -6.72 2.71
N ARG A 34 -0.10 -6.82 3.07
CA ARG A 34 -1.17 -6.80 2.07
C ARG A 34 -1.45 -5.39 1.60
N ALA A 35 -1.85 -5.28 0.35
CA ALA A 35 -2.42 -4.05 -0.14
C ALA A 35 -3.85 -3.88 0.37
N CYS A 36 -4.28 -2.64 0.51
CA CYS A 36 -5.66 -2.33 0.81
C CYS A 36 -6.56 -2.69 -0.38
N ASP A 37 -7.55 -3.56 -0.17
CA ASP A 37 -8.51 -3.96 -1.20
C ASP A 37 -9.38 -2.80 -1.73
N ILE A 38 -9.46 -1.68 -1.02
CA ILE A 38 -10.28 -0.51 -1.38
C ILE A 38 -9.55 0.42 -2.35
N CYS A 39 -8.32 0.82 -2.01
CA CYS A 39 -7.54 1.74 -2.86
C CYS A 39 -6.57 1.03 -3.81
N ARG A 40 -6.39 -0.29 -3.65
CA ARG A 40 -5.57 -1.17 -4.51
C ARG A 40 -4.26 -0.52 -4.98
N PRO A 41 -3.42 -0.03 -4.05
CA PRO A 41 -2.20 0.70 -4.40
C PRO A 41 -1.24 -0.15 -5.24
N GLU A 42 -1.28 -1.47 -5.13
CA GLU A 42 -0.47 -2.38 -5.95
C GLU A 42 -0.80 -2.28 -7.44
N THR A 43 -2.01 -1.85 -7.81
CA THR A 43 -2.42 -1.63 -9.22
C THR A 43 -1.80 -0.33 -9.75
N ASP A 44 -1.86 0.76 -8.98
CA ASP A 44 -1.18 2.03 -9.30
C ASP A 44 0.35 1.89 -9.34
N LEU A 45 0.87 1.00 -8.50
CA LEU A 45 2.28 0.64 -8.47
C LEU A 45 2.71 -0.32 -9.59
N GLY A 46 1.77 -0.89 -10.35
CA GLY A 46 2.02 -1.84 -11.44
C GLY A 46 2.62 -3.17 -10.96
N ILE A 47 2.19 -3.66 -9.79
CA ILE A 47 2.69 -4.90 -9.17
C ILE A 47 1.90 -6.13 -9.62
N LEU A 48 0.59 -5.97 -9.80
CA LEU A 48 -0.28 -6.98 -10.38
C LEU A 48 -0.49 -6.60 -11.86
N ASP A 49 0.00 -7.45 -12.75
CA ASP A 49 -0.37 -7.51 -14.18
C ASP A 49 -1.69 -8.28 -14.32
#